data_AF-A0AAU8PD10-F1
#
_entry.id   AF-A0AAU8PD10-F1
#
_cell.length_a   1.000
_cell.length_b   1.000
_cell.length_c   1.000
_cell.angle_alpha   90.00
_cell.angle_beta   90.00
_cell.angle_gamma   90.00
#
_symmetry.space_group_name_H-M   'P 1'
#
loop_
_entity.id
_entity.type
_entity.pdbx_description
1 polymer ?
#
loop_
_entity_poly.entity_id
_entity_poly.type
_entity_poly.pdbx_seq_one_letter_code
_entity_poly.pdbx_strand_id
1 'polypeptide(L)'
;MRKVAALLIVLALLVSLVPAAFSAQDQPQEQLIWRQVGLAYFDVWKHTSGEWQDSDGDGVKDGPQGDPNASNPSYWRDKKARAVYTLPPDLLKRYKITRIEVRGDFGQEEYDAYAELQGYGYPNPWWKPGMDEAQKYYIWAQYRDRHYKRKPENFSVRETGEDLSKGTVSVQWQLNLAPMDNAINRKENRFPGDESNPNLANAVEGWRWWLPVYVEWYGVPKEAPPDFYAKITPKQVRADPGQKLTFTATFGLKQGFPKPSRARLSAYHVVNGREYSVTLVPKNGAPDPKGLVEFPPGQEYEYEVSVTAQDGDSKVVVKINPVDVSEDANWANNSDEALITVEKLPPPSTGSGELVLQAYSYPGKDLRGNYQPSKPRPVNTAKWSDDVTATLTVKKPRPPRGTLDWWEISEAKLTYPKQHPSFSFGRPLPPQGTVTVNMKVPGRADPDTDELKATVKFVEDWAMDGFPVYSMIDGKQLTTEKPKDYPVTATYTVRYQYHYVVCDEDGDCETIYVTAEDTRTATQNLRVTGAGTVLY
;
A
#
# COMPACT_ATOMS: atom_id res chain seq x y z
N MET A 1 -80.53 -23.02 0.72
CA MET A 1 -80.06 -21.97 -0.21
C MET A 1 -79.41 -20.76 0.47
N ARG A 2 -79.94 -20.19 1.56
CA ARG A 2 -79.32 -19.00 2.22
C ARG A 2 -77.91 -19.21 2.80
N LYS A 3 -77.53 -20.44 3.20
CA LYS A 3 -76.18 -20.74 3.73
C LYS A 3 -75.10 -20.88 2.65
N VAL A 4 -75.47 -21.15 1.40
CA VAL A 4 -74.52 -21.28 0.27
C VAL A 4 -74.17 -19.90 -0.29
N ALA A 5 -75.12 -18.97 -0.30
CA ALA A 5 -74.88 -17.58 -0.71
C ALA A 5 -73.93 -16.83 0.24
N ALA A 6 -74.04 -17.06 1.56
CA ALA A 6 -73.15 -16.45 2.54
C ALA A 6 -71.70 -16.98 2.42
N LEU A 7 -71.51 -18.26 2.10
CA LEU A 7 -70.19 -18.86 1.90
C LEU A 7 -69.50 -18.30 0.65
N LEU A 8 -70.25 -18.06 -0.44
CA LEU A 8 -69.73 -17.48 -1.68
C LEU A 8 -69.33 -16.00 -1.53
N ILE A 9 -70.06 -15.23 -0.71
CA ILE A 9 -69.71 -13.83 -0.43
C ILE A 9 -68.46 -13.73 0.45
N VAL A 10 -68.29 -14.63 1.44
CA VAL A 10 -67.07 -14.69 2.25
C VAL A 10 -65.87 -15.20 1.44
N LEU A 11 -66.06 -16.14 0.52
CA LEU A 11 -64.99 -16.59 -0.39
C LEU A 11 -64.59 -15.50 -1.40
N ALA A 12 -65.56 -14.72 -1.92
CA ALA A 12 -65.29 -13.58 -2.79
C ALA A 12 -64.57 -12.43 -2.04
N LEU A 13 -64.93 -12.19 -0.77
CA LEU A 13 -64.22 -11.20 0.07
C LEU A 13 -62.80 -11.66 0.44
N LEU A 14 -62.59 -12.96 0.66
CA LEU A 14 -61.27 -13.52 0.95
C LEU A 14 -60.34 -13.53 -0.28
N VAL A 15 -60.87 -13.65 -1.50
CA VAL A 15 -60.09 -13.49 -2.75
C VAL A 15 -59.76 -12.02 -3.03
N SER A 16 -60.58 -11.06 -2.59
CA SER A 16 -60.28 -9.63 -2.69
C SER A 16 -59.31 -9.08 -1.63
N LEU A 17 -58.94 -9.90 -0.64
CA LEU A 17 -57.99 -9.57 0.43
C LEU A 17 -56.63 -10.24 0.27
N VAL A 18 -56.39 -10.94 -0.86
CA VAL A 18 -55.02 -11.27 -1.27
C VAL A 18 -54.46 -10.00 -1.89
N PRO A 19 -53.55 -9.24 -1.25
CA PRO A 19 -52.82 -8.21 -1.95
C PRO A 19 -52.16 -8.90 -3.15
N ALA A 20 -52.59 -8.53 -4.35
CA ALA A 20 -51.91 -8.82 -5.61
C ALA A 20 -50.59 -8.02 -5.69
N ALA A 21 -49.83 -8.03 -4.61
CA ALA A 21 -48.52 -7.44 -4.41
C ALA A 21 -47.49 -8.57 -4.23
N PHE A 22 -47.62 -9.63 -5.04
CA PHE A 22 -46.52 -10.55 -5.30
C PHE A 22 -46.08 -10.33 -6.75
N SER A 23 -45.28 -9.28 -6.91
CA SER A 23 -44.04 -9.35 -7.66
C SER A 23 -44.20 -9.80 -9.12
N ALA A 24 -44.85 -9.00 -9.95
CA ALA A 24 -44.21 -8.73 -11.23
C ALA A 24 -42.86 -8.10 -10.85
N GLN A 25 -41.78 -8.88 -10.90
CA GLN A 25 -40.43 -8.32 -10.81
C GLN A 25 -40.41 -7.19 -11.84
N ASP A 26 -40.30 -5.95 -11.37
CA ASP A 26 -40.06 -4.78 -12.20
C ASP A 26 -38.73 -5.04 -12.92
N GLN A 27 -38.79 -5.77 -14.03
CA GLN A 27 -37.66 -5.89 -14.90
C GLN A 27 -37.32 -4.47 -15.30
N PRO A 28 -36.07 -4.02 -15.09
CA PRO A 28 -35.71 -2.65 -15.36
C PRO A 28 -36.11 -2.34 -16.80
N GLN A 29 -37.03 -1.39 -16.96
CA GLN A 29 -37.60 -1.08 -18.26
C GLN A 29 -36.52 -0.46 -19.13
N GLU A 30 -36.43 -0.91 -20.39
CA GLU A 30 -35.57 -0.26 -21.38
C GLU A 30 -35.97 1.22 -21.46
N GLN A 31 -34.98 2.09 -21.31
CA GLN A 31 -35.15 3.52 -21.43
C GLN A 31 -34.08 4.09 -22.33
N LEU A 32 -34.38 5.24 -22.93
CA LEU A 32 -33.38 6.03 -23.61
C LEU A 32 -32.39 6.59 -22.58
N ILE A 33 -31.11 6.31 -22.76
CA ILE A 33 -30.05 6.73 -21.83
C ILE A 33 -29.16 7.84 -22.39
N TRP A 34 -29.07 7.95 -23.72
CA TRP A 34 -28.22 8.94 -24.37
C TRP A 34 -28.65 9.25 -25.80
N ARG A 35 -28.35 10.48 -26.24
CA ARG A 35 -28.57 10.99 -27.59
C ARG A 35 -27.31 11.71 -28.06
N GLN A 36 -26.97 11.56 -29.33
CA GLN A 36 -25.85 12.27 -29.94
C GLN A 36 -26.21 12.74 -31.35
N VAL A 37 -26.02 14.04 -31.59
CA VAL A 37 -25.91 14.58 -32.94
C VAL A 37 -24.46 14.45 -33.40
N GLY A 38 -24.24 13.66 -34.45
CA GLY A 38 -22.95 13.50 -35.11
C GLY A 38 -22.87 14.31 -36.40
N LEU A 39 -21.65 14.69 -36.79
CA LEU A 39 -21.38 15.35 -38.06
C LEU A 39 -20.07 14.80 -38.64
N ALA A 40 -20.18 13.77 -39.48
CA ALA A 40 -19.07 13.30 -40.30
C ALA A 40 -18.95 14.15 -41.57
N TYR A 41 -17.95 13.87 -42.39
CA TYR A 41 -17.77 14.52 -43.69
C TYR A 41 -17.19 13.57 -44.73
N PHE A 42 -17.41 13.88 -46.01
CA PHE A 42 -16.73 13.26 -47.15
C PHE A 42 -16.00 14.36 -47.91
N ASP A 43 -14.68 14.26 -48.00
CA ASP A 43 -13.83 15.20 -48.73
C ASP A 43 -13.35 14.57 -50.03
N VAL A 44 -13.38 15.34 -51.11
CA VAL A 44 -12.72 15.00 -52.37
C VAL A 44 -11.70 16.05 -52.72
N TRP A 45 -10.59 15.61 -53.32
CA TRP A 45 -9.47 16.47 -53.66
C TRP A 45 -9.05 16.25 -55.11
N LYS A 46 -8.82 17.36 -55.81
CA LYS A 46 -8.29 17.43 -57.17
C LYS A 46 -6.84 17.90 -57.11
N HIS A 47 -5.95 17.07 -57.61
CA HIS A 47 -4.52 17.38 -57.68
C HIS A 47 -4.23 18.45 -58.74
N THR A 48 -3.03 19.05 -58.69
CA THR A 48 -2.55 20.02 -59.70
C THR A 48 -2.54 19.45 -61.13
N SER A 49 -2.49 18.13 -61.28
CA SER A 49 -2.62 17.44 -62.57
C SER A 49 -4.03 17.49 -63.16
N GLY A 50 -5.02 17.96 -62.40
CA GLY A 50 -6.44 17.95 -62.77
C GLY A 50 -7.16 16.64 -62.46
N GLU A 51 -6.46 15.67 -61.87
CA GLU A 51 -6.99 14.35 -61.50
C GLU A 51 -7.56 14.33 -60.09
N TRP A 52 -8.67 13.61 -59.93
CA TRP A 52 -9.35 13.41 -58.65
C TRP A 52 -8.71 12.28 -57.84
N GLN A 53 -8.66 12.46 -56.52
CA GLN A 53 -8.25 11.45 -55.55
C GLN A 53 -9.36 10.40 -55.38
N ASP A 54 -8.97 9.14 -55.18
CA ASP A 54 -9.83 8.09 -54.62
C ASP A 54 -9.84 8.25 -53.08
N SER A 55 -10.89 8.89 -52.56
CA SER A 55 -11.00 9.28 -51.16
C SER A 55 -11.55 8.15 -50.28
N ASP A 56 -12.32 7.21 -50.83
CA ASP A 56 -12.84 6.06 -50.07
C ASP A 56 -12.06 4.75 -50.31
N GLY A 57 -11.09 4.77 -51.21
CA GLY A 57 -10.15 3.67 -51.48
C GLY A 57 -10.78 2.53 -52.29
N ASP A 58 -11.85 2.80 -53.04
CA ASP A 58 -12.58 1.79 -53.83
C ASP A 58 -11.91 1.49 -55.19
N GLY A 59 -10.81 2.17 -55.51
CA GLY A 59 -10.09 2.08 -56.77
C GLY A 59 -10.63 2.99 -57.88
N VAL A 60 -11.63 3.82 -57.57
CA VAL A 60 -12.27 4.78 -58.47
C VAL A 60 -12.03 6.19 -57.93
N LYS A 61 -11.69 7.12 -58.82
CA LYS A 61 -11.48 8.52 -58.43
C LYS A 61 -12.79 9.17 -58.00
N ASP A 62 -12.74 10.07 -57.03
CA ASP A 62 -13.90 10.75 -56.48
C ASP A 62 -13.94 12.22 -56.88
N GLY A 63 -14.95 12.60 -57.67
CA GLY A 63 -15.14 14.00 -58.09
C GLY A 63 -16.62 14.38 -58.04
N PRO A 64 -16.98 15.67 -57.88
CA PRO A 64 -18.37 16.11 -57.85
C PRO A 64 -19.05 15.96 -59.21
N GLN A 65 -20.36 15.73 -59.19
CA GLN A 65 -21.17 15.75 -60.39
C GLN A 65 -21.11 17.13 -61.05
N GLY A 66 -20.81 17.16 -62.36
CA GLY A 66 -20.71 18.39 -63.14
C GLY A 66 -19.28 18.84 -63.41
N ASP A 67 -18.27 18.25 -62.76
CA ASP A 67 -16.87 18.47 -63.13
C ASP A 67 -16.54 17.72 -64.44
N PRO A 68 -15.94 18.37 -65.46
CA PRO A 68 -15.59 17.72 -66.72
C PRO A 68 -14.67 16.49 -66.58
N ASN A 69 -13.84 16.46 -65.53
CA ASN A 69 -12.92 15.36 -65.22
C ASN A 69 -13.56 14.27 -64.34
N ALA A 70 -14.84 14.43 -63.98
CA ALA A 70 -15.66 13.45 -63.25
C ALA A 70 -16.92 13.07 -64.06
N SER A 71 -16.78 12.94 -65.37
CA SER A 71 -17.88 12.63 -66.29
C SER A 71 -18.42 11.20 -66.15
N ASN A 72 -17.63 10.26 -65.61
CA ASN A 72 -18.10 8.91 -65.32
C ASN A 72 -18.97 8.92 -64.05
N PRO A 73 -20.24 8.44 -64.09
CA PRO A 73 -21.09 8.33 -62.91
C PRO A 73 -20.46 7.61 -61.71
N SER A 74 -19.54 6.66 -61.93
CA SER A 74 -18.85 5.98 -60.83
C SER A 74 -17.96 6.91 -59.98
N TYR A 75 -17.62 8.10 -60.47
CA TYR A 75 -16.79 9.06 -59.73
C TYR A 75 -17.59 9.83 -58.69
N TRP A 76 -18.92 9.92 -58.85
CA TRP A 76 -19.77 10.72 -57.98
C TRP A 76 -20.97 9.98 -57.42
N ARG A 77 -21.29 8.76 -57.87
CA ARG A 77 -22.41 7.98 -57.34
C ARG A 77 -21.99 6.96 -56.29
N ASP A 78 -22.92 6.65 -55.39
CA ASP A 78 -22.87 5.52 -54.46
C ASP A 78 -21.65 5.47 -53.54
N LYS A 79 -21.10 6.65 -53.22
CA LYS A 79 -19.97 6.81 -52.31
C LYS A 79 -20.34 6.46 -50.89
N LYS A 80 -19.37 5.95 -50.14
CA LYS A 80 -19.58 5.44 -48.79
C LYS A 80 -18.63 6.09 -47.80
N ALA A 81 -19.17 6.65 -46.74
CA ALA A 81 -18.40 7.12 -45.59
C ALA A 81 -18.71 6.25 -44.38
N ARG A 82 -17.76 6.11 -43.45
CA ARG A 82 -17.96 5.37 -42.20
C ARG A 82 -17.42 6.14 -41.01
N ALA A 83 -18.08 6.01 -39.87
CA ALA A 83 -17.61 6.51 -38.59
C ALA A 83 -18.11 5.62 -37.45
N VAL A 84 -17.40 5.65 -36.33
CA VAL A 84 -17.79 4.93 -35.11
C VAL A 84 -18.20 5.97 -34.06
N TYR A 85 -19.36 5.75 -33.46
CA TYR A 85 -19.85 6.52 -32.33
C TYR A 85 -19.81 5.65 -31.07
N THR A 86 -19.44 6.26 -29.95
CA THR A 86 -19.21 5.56 -28.69
C THR A 86 -19.97 6.27 -27.58
N LEU A 87 -20.75 5.51 -26.82
CA LEU A 87 -21.41 6.01 -25.63
C LEU A 87 -20.39 6.51 -24.58
N PRO A 88 -20.65 7.62 -23.85
CA PRO A 88 -19.80 8.04 -22.75
C PRO A 88 -19.53 6.92 -21.73
N PRO A 89 -18.26 6.69 -21.32
CA PRO A 89 -17.90 5.58 -20.43
C PRO A 89 -18.65 5.55 -19.09
N ASP A 90 -19.03 6.70 -18.54
CA ASP A 90 -19.76 6.74 -17.27
C ASP A 90 -21.21 6.26 -17.37
N LEU A 91 -21.81 6.32 -18.56
CA LEU A 91 -23.11 5.71 -18.81
C LEU A 91 -22.98 4.20 -18.99
N LEU A 92 -21.90 3.71 -19.62
CA LEU A 92 -21.60 2.26 -19.69
C LEU A 92 -21.40 1.62 -18.32
N LYS A 93 -20.93 2.37 -17.32
CA LYS A 93 -20.84 1.90 -15.93
C LYS A 93 -22.22 1.74 -15.29
N ARG A 94 -23.16 2.64 -15.59
CA ARG A 94 -24.49 2.72 -14.95
C ARG A 94 -25.57 1.93 -15.66
N TYR A 95 -25.42 1.67 -16.97
CA TYR A 95 -26.43 1.05 -17.81
C TYR A 95 -25.88 -0.14 -18.57
N LYS A 96 -26.69 -1.19 -18.70
CA LYS A 96 -26.49 -2.24 -19.69
C LYS A 96 -27.19 -1.82 -20.97
N ILE A 97 -26.43 -1.67 -22.05
CA ILE A 97 -26.98 -1.25 -23.34
C ILE A 97 -27.78 -2.39 -23.94
N THR A 98 -28.98 -2.09 -24.42
CA THR A 98 -29.90 -3.07 -24.99
C THR A 98 -30.17 -2.83 -26.46
N ARG A 99 -30.06 -1.58 -26.92
CA ARG A 99 -30.30 -1.20 -28.32
C ARG A 99 -29.61 0.12 -28.64
N ILE A 100 -29.13 0.27 -29.87
CA ILE A 100 -28.66 1.54 -30.44
C ILE A 100 -29.49 1.82 -31.69
N GLU A 101 -29.90 3.06 -31.91
CA GLU A 101 -30.60 3.46 -33.12
C GLU A 101 -29.86 4.57 -33.84
N VAL A 102 -29.84 4.48 -35.17
CA VAL A 102 -29.14 5.40 -36.06
C VAL A 102 -30.10 5.90 -37.12
N ARG A 103 -30.19 7.22 -37.29
CA ARG A 103 -30.97 7.85 -38.36
C ARG A 103 -30.26 9.05 -38.98
N GLY A 104 -30.43 9.21 -40.29
CA GLY A 104 -29.92 10.35 -41.06
C GLY A 104 -30.87 11.55 -41.09
N ASP A 105 -32.15 11.30 -40.81
CA ASP A 105 -33.19 12.32 -40.78
C ASP A 105 -33.61 12.61 -39.33
N PHE A 106 -33.52 13.87 -38.94
CA PHE A 106 -33.91 14.38 -37.64
C PHE A 106 -34.24 15.89 -37.74
N GLY A 107 -35.10 16.37 -36.86
CA GLY A 107 -35.62 17.74 -36.86
C GLY A 107 -35.09 18.58 -35.71
N GLN A 108 -35.80 19.68 -35.48
CA GLN A 108 -35.51 20.59 -34.37
C GLN A 108 -35.67 19.90 -33.03
N GLU A 109 -36.74 19.11 -32.85
CA GLU A 109 -37.06 18.45 -31.59
C GLU A 109 -35.94 17.51 -31.13
N GLU A 110 -35.40 16.69 -32.04
CA GLU A 110 -34.26 15.84 -31.76
C GLU A 110 -32.99 16.61 -31.42
N TYR A 111 -32.74 17.71 -32.15
CA TYR A 111 -31.56 18.54 -31.90
C TYR A 111 -31.64 19.23 -30.55
N ASP A 112 -32.80 19.79 -30.21
CA ASP A 112 -33.06 20.46 -28.95
C ASP A 112 -32.97 19.45 -27.78
N ALA A 113 -33.49 18.22 -27.98
CA ALA A 113 -33.36 17.13 -27.01
C ALA A 113 -31.91 16.67 -26.80
N TYR A 114 -31.08 16.68 -27.84
CA TYR A 114 -29.64 16.48 -27.71
C TYR A 114 -28.99 17.65 -26.94
N ALA A 115 -29.34 18.90 -27.29
CA ALA A 115 -28.72 20.08 -26.69
C ALA A 115 -29.05 20.21 -25.19
N GLU A 116 -30.29 19.89 -24.80
CA GLU A 116 -30.72 19.82 -23.40
C GLU A 116 -29.91 18.77 -22.63
N LEU A 117 -29.71 17.59 -23.22
CA LEU A 117 -28.97 16.48 -22.60
C LEU A 117 -27.48 16.80 -22.42
N GLN A 118 -26.84 17.44 -23.42
CA GLN A 118 -25.43 17.84 -23.31
C GLN A 118 -25.24 19.10 -22.45
N GLY A 119 -26.30 19.90 -22.27
CA GLY A 119 -26.23 21.27 -21.77
C GLY A 119 -25.71 22.29 -22.80
N TYR A 120 -25.51 21.87 -24.06
CA TYR A 120 -25.04 22.70 -25.17
C TYR A 120 -25.37 22.07 -26.53
N GLY A 121 -25.51 22.90 -27.57
CA GLY A 121 -25.73 22.43 -28.95
C GLY A 121 -24.49 21.77 -29.59
N TYR A 122 -24.55 21.42 -30.87
CA TYR A 122 -23.38 20.87 -31.56
C TYR A 122 -22.23 21.89 -31.56
N PRO A 123 -20.99 21.52 -31.18
CA PRO A 123 -19.86 22.44 -31.16
C PRO A 123 -19.68 23.15 -32.50
N ASN A 124 -19.61 24.48 -32.48
CA ASN A 124 -19.33 25.27 -33.67
C ASN A 124 -17.82 25.21 -33.93
N PRO A 125 -17.35 24.49 -34.96
CA PRO A 125 -15.92 24.36 -35.20
C PRO A 125 -15.28 25.66 -35.70
N TRP A 126 -16.08 26.71 -35.93
CA TRP A 126 -15.61 28.03 -36.35
C TRP A 126 -15.46 29.01 -35.18
N TRP A 127 -15.82 28.61 -33.95
CA TRP A 127 -15.65 29.45 -32.79
C TRP A 127 -14.16 29.57 -32.41
N LYS A 128 -13.73 30.78 -32.06
CA LYS A 128 -12.37 31.10 -31.62
C LYS A 128 -12.39 31.84 -30.28
N PRO A 129 -11.32 31.75 -29.47
CA PRO A 129 -11.16 32.64 -28.32
C PRO A 129 -11.30 34.11 -28.74
N GLY A 130 -12.19 34.84 -28.05
CA GLY A 130 -12.55 36.23 -28.37
C GLY A 130 -13.85 36.40 -29.15
N MET A 131 -14.45 35.31 -29.64
CA MET A 131 -15.84 35.30 -30.11
C MET A 131 -16.80 35.16 -28.92
N ASP A 132 -18.05 35.57 -29.10
CA ASP A 132 -19.11 35.39 -28.11
C ASP A 132 -19.24 33.90 -27.73
N GLU A 133 -19.27 33.59 -26.43
CA GLU A 133 -19.45 32.21 -25.93
C GLU A 133 -20.79 31.63 -26.40
N ALA A 134 -21.82 32.45 -26.64
CA ALA A 134 -23.08 31.99 -27.22
C ALA A 134 -22.92 31.40 -28.64
N GLN A 135 -21.84 31.74 -29.35
CA GLN A 135 -21.53 31.23 -30.69
C GLN A 135 -20.69 29.95 -30.66
N LYS A 136 -20.30 29.48 -29.48
CA LYS A 136 -19.47 28.27 -29.31
C LYS A 136 -20.18 27.00 -29.72
N TYR A 137 -21.51 27.02 -29.70
CA TYR A 137 -22.37 25.92 -30.09
C TYR A 137 -23.39 26.42 -31.11
N TYR A 138 -23.73 25.58 -32.08
CA TYR A 138 -24.79 25.89 -33.01
C TYR A 138 -26.16 25.81 -32.33
N ILE A 139 -27.01 26.79 -32.59
CA ILE A 139 -28.46 26.60 -32.45
C ILE A 139 -28.97 25.76 -33.63
N TRP A 140 -30.15 25.14 -33.50
CA TRP A 140 -30.73 24.31 -34.56
C TRP A 140 -30.74 25.02 -35.92
N ALA A 141 -31.18 26.29 -35.99
CA ALA A 141 -31.23 27.03 -37.25
C ALA A 141 -29.87 27.10 -37.97
N GLN A 142 -28.79 27.33 -37.21
CA GLN A 142 -27.43 27.40 -37.75
C GLN A 142 -26.92 26.03 -38.19
N TYR A 143 -27.10 25.00 -37.35
CA TYR A 143 -26.73 23.63 -37.70
C TYR A 143 -27.50 23.17 -38.96
N ARG A 144 -28.80 23.45 -38.99
CA ARG A 144 -29.70 23.11 -40.08
C ARG A 144 -29.26 23.73 -41.39
N ASP A 145 -29.04 25.05 -41.42
CA ASP A 145 -28.77 25.78 -42.66
C ASP A 145 -27.33 25.55 -43.18
N ARG A 146 -26.38 25.22 -42.28
CA ARG A 146 -24.98 24.95 -42.65
C ARG A 146 -24.69 23.50 -42.99
N HIS A 147 -25.35 22.56 -42.33
CA HIS A 147 -25.01 21.13 -42.40
C HIS A 147 -26.19 20.26 -42.85
N TYR A 148 -27.36 20.43 -42.24
CA TYR A 148 -28.46 19.49 -42.44
C TYR A 148 -29.22 19.67 -43.77
N LYS A 149 -29.48 20.91 -44.21
CA LYS A 149 -30.16 21.19 -45.48
C LYS A 149 -29.27 20.97 -46.70
N ARG A 150 -27.95 20.96 -46.51
CA ARG A 150 -26.95 20.79 -47.56
C ARG A 150 -26.56 19.31 -47.71
N LYS A 151 -27.54 18.41 -47.66
CA LYS A 151 -27.32 16.98 -47.85
C LYS A 151 -26.98 16.67 -49.31
N PRO A 152 -26.08 15.71 -49.57
CA PRO A 152 -25.90 15.20 -50.92
C PRO A 152 -27.16 14.49 -51.44
N GLU A 153 -27.23 14.27 -52.75
CA GLU A 153 -28.22 13.41 -53.38
C GLU A 153 -28.02 11.96 -52.94
N ASN A 154 -29.09 11.16 -52.99
CA ASN A 154 -29.09 9.76 -52.54
C ASN A 154 -28.55 9.57 -51.11
N PHE A 155 -28.66 10.60 -50.26
CA PHE A 155 -28.20 10.56 -48.88
C PHE A 155 -29.02 9.56 -48.08
N SER A 156 -28.36 8.53 -47.56
CA SER A 156 -28.94 7.61 -46.59
C SER A 156 -27.93 7.24 -45.53
N VAL A 157 -28.43 6.89 -44.35
CA VAL A 157 -27.62 6.52 -43.19
C VAL A 157 -28.12 5.20 -42.67
N ARG A 158 -27.20 4.29 -42.37
CA ARG A 158 -27.54 3.00 -41.77
C ARG A 158 -26.48 2.55 -40.79
N GLU A 159 -26.91 1.74 -39.85
CA GLU A 159 -26.01 0.94 -39.02
C GLU A 159 -25.34 -0.16 -39.86
N THR A 160 -24.06 -0.42 -39.60
CA THR A 160 -23.29 -1.50 -40.23
C THR A 160 -22.64 -2.46 -39.24
N GLY A 161 -22.77 -2.18 -37.94
CA GLY A 161 -22.34 -3.05 -36.85
C GLY A 161 -22.40 -2.32 -35.52
N GLU A 162 -22.61 -3.08 -34.45
CA GLU A 162 -22.63 -2.58 -33.08
C GLU A 162 -21.90 -3.52 -32.12
N ASP A 163 -21.42 -2.97 -31.01
CA ASP A 163 -20.94 -3.71 -29.85
C ASP A 163 -21.60 -3.11 -28.61
N LEU A 164 -22.73 -3.71 -28.22
CA LEU A 164 -23.54 -3.27 -27.07
C LEU A 164 -22.74 -3.32 -25.75
N SER A 165 -21.75 -4.22 -25.64
CA SER A 165 -20.92 -4.31 -24.43
C SER A 165 -19.98 -3.10 -24.27
N LYS A 166 -19.62 -2.47 -25.39
CA LYS A 166 -18.79 -1.26 -25.45
C LYS A 166 -19.61 0.01 -25.75
N GLY A 167 -20.91 -0.12 -25.99
CA GLY A 167 -21.79 0.97 -26.42
C GLY A 167 -21.32 1.66 -27.71
N THR A 168 -20.70 0.91 -28.62
CA THR A 168 -20.19 1.45 -29.89
C THR A 168 -21.08 1.06 -31.05
N VAL A 169 -21.28 1.97 -32.01
CA VAL A 169 -22.01 1.73 -33.26
C VAL A 169 -21.22 2.24 -34.46
N SER A 170 -21.15 1.43 -35.52
CA SER A 170 -20.53 1.77 -36.80
C SER A 170 -21.61 2.24 -37.77
N VAL A 171 -21.53 3.51 -38.14
CA VAL A 171 -22.48 4.17 -39.03
C VAL A 171 -21.87 4.26 -40.42
N GLN A 172 -22.66 3.96 -41.45
CA GLN A 172 -22.29 4.18 -42.84
C GLN A 172 -23.28 5.13 -43.51
N TRP A 173 -22.74 6.12 -44.20
CA TRP A 173 -23.49 6.97 -45.12
C TRP A 173 -23.34 6.46 -46.54
N GLN A 174 -24.41 6.51 -47.32
CA GLN A 174 -24.37 6.40 -48.78
C GLN A 174 -24.78 7.75 -49.36
N LEU A 175 -24.05 8.23 -50.37
CA LEU A 175 -24.28 9.54 -50.97
C LEU A 175 -23.83 9.57 -52.44
N ASN A 176 -24.38 10.53 -53.17
CA ASN A 176 -23.81 11.00 -54.42
C ASN A 176 -23.15 12.36 -54.19
N LEU A 177 -22.01 12.63 -54.82
CA LEU A 177 -21.27 13.90 -54.73
C LEU A 177 -21.95 15.02 -55.54
N ALA A 178 -23.24 15.25 -55.24
CA ALA A 178 -24.18 16.11 -55.95
C ALA A 178 -25.26 16.63 -54.98
N PRO A 179 -25.91 17.78 -55.23
CA PRO A 179 -25.38 18.83 -56.10
C PRO A 179 -24.10 19.40 -55.49
N MET A 180 -23.21 19.90 -56.34
CA MET A 180 -21.95 20.52 -55.91
C MET A 180 -22.18 21.76 -55.03
N ASP A 181 -23.30 22.48 -55.21
CA ASP A 181 -23.70 23.64 -54.39
C ASP A 181 -23.98 23.30 -52.92
N ASN A 182 -24.25 22.03 -52.62
CA ASN A 182 -24.39 21.55 -51.24
C ASN A 182 -23.03 21.26 -50.59
N ALA A 183 -21.95 21.21 -51.36
CA ALA A 183 -20.61 21.02 -50.83
C ALA A 183 -19.98 22.36 -50.41
N ILE A 184 -19.04 22.31 -49.46
CA ILE A 184 -18.15 23.43 -49.16
C ILE A 184 -16.93 23.34 -50.06
N ASN A 185 -16.70 24.38 -50.86
CA ASN A 185 -15.43 24.56 -51.57
C ASN A 185 -14.31 24.83 -50.56
N ARG A 186 -13.38 23.88 -50.42
CA ARG A 186 -12.26 23.93 -49.47
C ARG A 186 -11.18 24.92 -49.86
N LYS A 187 -11.11 25.31 -51.14
CA LYS A 187 -10.18 26.33 -51.64
C LYS A 187 -10.62 27.73 -51.22
N GLU A 188 -11.92 28.01 -51.31
CA GLU A 188 -12.51 29.33 -51.02
C GLU A 188 -12.88 29.52 -49.55
N ASN A 189 -13.23 28.43 -48.85
CA ASN A 189 -13.77 28.49 -47.50
C ASN A 189 -12.81 27.77 -46.53
N ARG A 190 -11.75 28.47 -46.12
CA ARG A 190 -10.74 27.93 -45.17
C ARG A 190 -11.39 27.67 -43.82
N PHE A 191 -11.28 26.43 -43.33
CA PHE A 191 -11.70 26.09 -41.97
C PHE A 191 -10.81 26.83 -40.95
N PRO A 192 -11.35 27.42 -39.89
CA PRO A 192 -10.55 28.11 -38.88
C PRO A 192 -9.96 27.02 -37.99
N GLY A 193 -8.63 26.95 -37.92
CA GLY A 193 -7.89 25.81 -37.36
C GLY A 193 -7.13 24.99 -38.42
N ASP A 194 -7.49 25.14 -39.70
CA ASP A 194 -6.71 24.66 -40.87
C ASP A 194 -5.72 25.74 -41.34
N GLU A 195 -5.27 26.60 -40.42
CA GLU A 195 -4.32 27.70 -40.67
C GLU A 195 -2.87 27.19 -40.76
N SER A 196 -2.63 25.93 -40.40
CA SER A 196 -1.28 25.33 -40.34
C SER A 196 -0.71 24.97 -41.71
N ASN A 197 -1.49 25.03 -42.80
CA ASN A 197 -0.95 24.78 -44.13
C ASN A 197 -1.52 25.71 -45.22
N PRO A 198 -1.07 26.98 -45.26
CA PRO A 198 -1.40 27.90 -46.36
C PRO A 198 -1.01 27.37 -47.75
N ASN A 199 -0.16 26.33 -47.83
CA ASN A 199 0.27 25.72 -49.09
C ASN A 199 -0.69 24.64 -49.61
N LEU A 200 -1.50 23.99 -48.76
CA LEU A 200 -2.48 22.98 -49.22
C LEU A 200 -3.60 23.62 -50.05
N ALA A 201 -4.18 24.73 -49.57
CA ALA A 201 -5.26 25.43 -50.28
C ALA A 201 -4.84 26.04 -51.63
N ASN A 202 -3.54 26.26 -51.84
CA ASN A 202 -3.02 26.81 -53.11
C ASN A 202 -2.64 25.71 -54.12
N ALA A 203 -2.48 24.46 -53.68
CA ALA A 203 -2.00 23.36 -54.51
C ALA A 203 -3.10 22.35 -54.90
N VAL A 204 -4.25 22.33 -54.22
CA VAL A 204 -5.34 21.40 -54.54
C VAL A 204 -6.70 22.11 -54.52
N GLU A 205 -7.61 21.65 -55.38
CA GLU A 205 -9.02 22.02 -55.32
C GLU A 205 -9.78 20.93 -54.55
N GLY A 206 -10.78 21.28 -53.76
CA GLY A 206 -11.46 20.27 -52.93
C GLY A 206 -12.84 20.67 -52.48
N TRP A 207 -13.68 19.67 -52.24
CA TRP A 207 -15.08 19.84 -51.85
C TRP A 207 -15.42 18.93 -50.68
N ARG A 208 -16.21 19.45 -49.74
CA ARG A 208 -16.66 18.74 -48.53
C ARG A 208 -18.17 18.64 -48.49
N TRP A 209 -18.70 17.42 -48.35
CA TRP A 209 -20.09 17.19 -47.95
C TRP A 209 -20.16 16.88 -46.47
N TRP A 210 -21.17 17.45 -45.81
CA TRP A 210 -21.47 17.16 -44.41
C TRP A 210 -22.43 15.98 -44.30
N LEU A 211 -22.14 15.11 -43.35
CA LEU A 211 -22.84 13.86 -43.14
C LEU A 211 -23.44 13.86 -41.73
N PRO A 212 -24.59 14.54 -41.54
CA PRO A 212 -25.25 14.56 -40.24
C PRO A 212 -25.76 13.15 -39.88
N VAL A 213 -25.79 12.85 -38.60
CA VAL A 213 -26.41 11.64 -38.06
C VAL A 213 -26.96 11.94 -36.68
N TYR A 214 -28.00 11.22 -36.30
CA TYR A 214 -28.53 11.21 -34.96
C TYR A 214 -28.52 9.78 -34.43
N VAL A 215 -27.92 9.61 -33.25
CA VAL A 215 -27.72 8.30 -32.62
C VAL A 215 -28.37 8.31 -31.24
N GLU A 216 -29.14 7.26 -30.94
CA GLU A 216 -29.79 7.05 -29.65
C GLU A 216 -29.31 5.75 -29.04
N TRP A 217 -29.00 5.76 -27.74
CA TRP A 217 -28.68 4.56 -26.98
C TRP A 217 -29.78 4.30 -25.99
N TYR A 218 -30.22 3.06 -25.97
CA TYR A 218 -31.19 2.53 -25.02
C TYR A 218 -30.51 1.52 -24.11
N GLY A 219 -30.94 1.50 -22.86
CA GLY A 219 -30.39 0.58 -21.88
C GLY A 219 -31.29 0.45 -20.67
N VAL A 220 -30.90 -0.50 -19.83
CA VAL A 220 -31.49 -0.73 -18.52
C VAL A 220 -30.46 -0.36 -17.45
N PRO A 221 -30.84 0.30 -16.34
CA PRO A 221 -29.92 0.53 -15.23
C PRO A 221 -29.29 -0.80 -14.81
N LYS A 222 -27.97 -0.81 -14.65
CA LYS A 222 -27.32 -1.93 -13.97
C LYS A 222 -27.76 -1.90 -12.52
N GLU A 223 -28.02 -3.09 -11.98
CA GLU A 223 -28.18 -3.20 -10.54
C GLU A 223 -26.90 -2.67 -9.87
N ALA A 224 -27.05 -1.73 -8.93
CA ALA A 224 -25.93 -1.31 -8.11
C ALA A 224 -25.33 -2.57 -7.45
N PRO A 225 -24.01 -2.71 -7.33
CA PRO A 225 -23.45 -3.81 -6.55
C PRO A 225 -23.83 -3.66 -5.06
N PRO A 226 -23.85 -4.76 -4.28
CA PRO A 226 -23.99 -4.69 -2.84
C PRO A 226 -22.82 -3.93 -2.23
N ASP A 227 -23.03 -3.32 -1.06
CA ASP A 227 -22.00 -2.65 -0.26
C ASP A 227 -21.87 -3.42 1.05
N PHE A 228 -21.12 -4.52 1.00
CA PHE A 228 -20.82 -5.29 2.19
C PHE A 228 -19.80 -4.54 3.05
N TYR A 229 -19.65 -4.96 4.30
CA TYR A 229 -18.54 -4.52 5.12
C TYR A 229 -18.23 -5.51 6.24
N ALA A 230 -16.99 -5.46 6.72
CA ALA A 230 -16.53 -6.15 7.90
C ALA A 230 -16.00 -5.14 8.93
N LYS A 231 -16.18 -5.45 10.21
CA LYS A 231 -15.60 -4.72 11.34
C LYS A 231 -15.07 -5.74 12.35
N ILE A 232 -13.98 -5.42 13.05
CA ILE A 232 -13.48 -6.22 14.16
C ILE A 232 -13.20 -5.36 15.39
N THR A 233 -13.61 -5.85 16.56
CA THR A 233 -13.45 -5.19 17.87
C THR A 233 -12.98 -6.20 18.92
N PRO A 234 -12.04 -5.84 19.81
CA PRO A 234 -11.27 -4.60 19.86
C PRO A 234 -10.27 -4.48 18.70
N LYS A 235 -9.85 -3.24 18.38
CA LYS A 235 -8.88 -2.95 17.30
C LYS A 235 -7.44 -3.24 17.65
N GLN A 236 -7.13 -3.23 18.95
CA GLN A 236 -5.80 -3.53 19.45
C GLN A 236 -5.92 -4.16 20.82
N VAL A 237 -5.11 -5.19 21.06
CA VAL A 237 -4.97 -5.85 22.36
C VAL A 237 -3.49 -6.02 22.66
N ARG A 238 -3.11 -5.84 23.93
CA ARG A 238 -1.82 -6.27 24.45
C ARG A 238 -1.99 -7.60 25.16
N ALA A 239 -1.08 -8.54 24.91
CA ALA A 239 -1.19 -9.90 25.43
C ALA A 239 0.18 -10.51 25.72
N ASP A 240 0.20 -11.46 26.65
CA ASP A 240 1.36 -12.35 26.85
C ASP A 240 1.35 -13.47 25.80
N PRO A 241 2.52 -13.98 25.37
CA PRO A 241 2.57 -15.16 24.51
C PRO A 241 1.84 -16.35 25.17
N GLY A 242 1.00 -17.03 24.39
CA GLY A 242 0.15 -18.13 24.86
C GLY A 242 -1.21 -17.69 25.41
N GLN A 243 -1.45 -16.40 25.61
CA GLN A 243 -2.76 -15.91 26.08
C GLN A 243 -3.83 -16.08 25.00
N LYS A 244 -4.96 -16.72 25.36
CA LYS A 244 -6.15 -16.77 24.51
C LYS A 244 -6.84 -15.41 24.46
N LEU A 245 -7.16 -14.96 23.25
CA LEU A 245 -7.80 -13.68 22.97
C LEU A 245 -9.10 -13.91 22.18
N THR A 246 -10.12 -13.13 22.50
CA THR A 246 -11.41 -13.15 21.80
C THR A 246 -11.71 -11.79 21.18
N PHE A 247 -12.22 -11.83 19.96
CA PHE A 247 -12.65 -10.67 19.18
C PHE A 247 -14.10 -10.87 18.73
N THR A 248 -14.80 -9.77 18.51
CA THR A 248 -16.10 -9.76 17.84
C THR A 248 -15.91 -9.23 16.42
N ALA A 249 -16.22 -10.07 15.44
CA ALA A 249 -16.30 -9.72 14.03
C ALA A 249 -17.76 -9.40 13.67
N THR A 250 -18.01 -8.22 13.14
CA THR A 250 -19.33 -7.79 12.65
C THR A 250 -19.28 -7.71 11.13
N PHE A 251 -20.19 -8.39 10.47
CA PHE A 251 -20.36 -8.33 9.01
C PHE A 251 -21.73 -7.74 8.69
N GLY A 252 -21.86 -6.96 7.64
CA GLY A 252 -23.15 -6.40 7.27
C GLY A 252 -23.25 -6.00 5.81
N LEU A 253 -24.48 -5.69 5.41
CA LEU A 253 -24.83 -5.11 4.11
C LEU A 253 -25.44 -3.74 4.38
N LYS A 254 -24.94 -2.67 3.74
CA LYS A 254 -25.48 -1.33 3.99
C LYS A 254 -26.96 -1.23 3.61
N GLN A 255 -27.70 -0.43 4.37
CA GLN A 255 -29.14 -0.21 4.20
C GLN A 255 -29.54 0.33 2.81
N GLY A 256 -28.62 0.99 2.10
CA GLY A 256 -28.90 1.58 0.78
C GLY A 256 -29.06 0.56 -0.36
N PHE A 257 -28.74 -0.71 -0.16
CA PHE A 257 -28.91 -1.75 -1.17
C PHE A 257 -30.35 -2.33 -1.12
N PRO A 258 -31.07 -2.50 -2.24
CA PRO A 258 -32.53 -2.68 -2.19
C PRO A 258 -33.03 -4.10 -1.90
N LYS A 259 -32.16 -5.12 -1.93
CA LYS A 259 -32.56 -6.54 -1.81
C LYS A 259 -31.58 -7.33 -0.93
N PRO A 260 -31.96 -8.50 -0.41
CA PRO A 260 -31.00 -9.38 0.24
C PRO A 260 -29.87 -9.80 -0.71
N SER A 261 -28.66 -10.00 -0.19
CA SER A 261 -27.52 -10.48 -0.96
C SER A 261 -26.68 -11.45 -0.13
N ARG A 262 -26.05 -12.42 -0.78
CA ARG A 262 -25.22 -13.43 -0.11
C ARG A 262 -23.74 -13.13 -0.20
N ALA A 263 -23.03 -13.47 0.87
CA ALA A 263 -21.59 -13.32 0.98
C ALA A 263 -20.93 -14.53 1.65
N ARG A 264 -19.63 -14.69 1.40
CA ARG A 264 -18.75 -15.62 2.11
C ARG A 264 -17.96 -14.87 3.17
N LEU A 265 -17.97 -15.38 4.40
CA LEU A 265 -17.28 -14.82 5.54
C LEU A 265 -15.99 -15.58 5.80
N SER A 266 -14.95 -14.90 6.27
CA SER A 266 -13.70 -15.55 6.68
C SER A 266 -12.96 -14.72 7.74
N ALA A 267 -12.21 -15.42 8.59
CA ALA A 267 -11.32 -14.82 9.57
C ALA A 267 -9.96 -15.52 9.52
N TYR A 268 -8.89 -14.76 9.77
CA TYR A 268 -7.53 -15.23 9.72
C TYR A 268 -6.71 -14.66 10.87
N HIS A 269 -5.86 -15.49 11.47
CA HIS A 269 -4.77 -15.05 12.32
C HIS A 269 -3.52 -14.92 11.44
N VAL A 270 -2.95 -13.73 11.38
CA VAL A 270 -1.79 -13.43 10.54
C VAL A 270 -0.55 -13.36 11.42
N VAL A 271 0.32 -14.35 11.28
CA VAL A 271 1.56 -14.49 12.06
C VAL A 271 2.73 -14.47 11.09
N ASN A 272 3.67 -13.53 11.28
CA ASN A 272 4.82 -13.33 10.39
C ASN A 272 4.43 -13.20 8.91
N GLY A 273 3.31 -12.52 8.63
CA GLY A 273 2.79 -12.30 7.27
C GLY A 273 2.06 -13.49 6.64
N ARG A 274 1.94 -14.63 7.32
CA ARG A 274 1.20 -15.81 6.84
C ARG A 274 -0.19 -15.87 7.46
N GLU A 275 -1.21 -16.11 6.64
CA GLU A 275 -2.61 -16.26 7.08
C GLU A 275 -2.90 -17.70 7.54
N TYR A 276 -3.50 -17.84 8.73
CA TYR A 276 -4.03 -19.09 9.27
C TYR A 276 -5.53 -18.94 9.50
N SER A 277 -6.34 -19.82 8.91
CA SER A 277 -7.79 -19.73 9.03
C SER A 277 -8.25 -19.89 10.48
N VAL A 278 -9.18 -19.02 10.90
CA VAL A 278 -9.80 -19.05 12.22
C VAL A 278 -11.30 -19.28 12.08
N THR A 279 -11.84 -20.12 12.96
CA THR A 279 -13.27 -20.41 12.98
C THR A 279 -14.06 -19.20 13.48
N LEU A 280 -15.09 -18.82 12.73
CA LEU A 280 -16.10 -17.85 13.15
C LEU A 280 -17.20 -18.58 13.93
N VAL A 281 -17.44 -18.19 15.18
CA VAL A 281 -18.51 -18.77 16.01
C VAL A 281 -19.69 -17.80 16.04
N PRO A 282 -20.89 -18.19 15.55
CA PRO A 282 -22.04 -17.29 15.52
C PRO A 282 -22.42 -16.72 16.89
N LYS A 283 -22.72 -15.42 16.96
CA LYS A 283 -23.29 -14.75 18.13
C LYS A 283 -24.69 -14.23 17.83
N ASN A 284 -25.52 -14.09 18.86
CA ASN A 284 -26.80 -13.38 18.79
C ASN A 284 -27.74 -13.89 17.67
N GLY A 285 -27.73 -15.20 17.39
CA GLY A 285 -28.56 -15.82 16.35
C GLY A 285 -28.03 -15.65 14.93
N ALA A 286 -26.76 -15.25 14.75
CA ALA A 286 -26.12 -15.24 13.45
C ALA A 286 -26.13 -16.64 12.79
N PRO A 287 -26.21 -16.72 11.46
CA PRO A 287 -26.21 -18.00 10.72
C PRO A 287 -24.83 -18.68 10.73
N ASP A 288 -24.76 -19.95 10.32
CA ASP A 288 -23.49 -20.69 10.22
C ASP A 288 -22.59 -20.12 9.10
N PRO A 289 -21.35 -19.68 9.42
CA PRO A 289 -20.45 -19.04 8.46
C PRO A 289 -19.74 -20.02 7.53
N LYS A 290 -19.89 -21.35 7.71
CA LYS A 290 -19.34 -22.35 6.77
C LYS A 290 -19.98 -22.29 5.39
N GLY A 291 -21.24 -21.83 5.33
CA GLY A 291 -22.01 -21.66 4.10
C GLY A 291 -21.95 -20.25 3.52
N LEU A 292 -22.84 -19.99 2.57
CA LEU A 292 -23.15 -18.63 2.13
C LEU A 292 -24.11 -17.99 3.14
N VAL A 293 -23.81 -16.78 3.57
CA VAL A 293 -24.65 -16.03 4.51
C VAL A 293 -25.42 -14.98 3.74
N GLU A 294 -26.75 -14.98 3.87
CA GLU A 294 -27.63 -13.96 3.27
C GLU A 294 -27.79 -12.79 4.23
N PHE A 295 -27.62 -11.57 3.73
CA PHE A 295 -27.81 -10.33 4.48
C PHE A 295 -28.97 -9.54 3.87
N PRO A 296 -30.05 -9.30 4.63
CA PRO A 296 -31.01 -8.26 4.31
C PRO A 296 -30.37 -6.86 4.31
N PRO A 297 -30.93 -5.88 3.59
CA PRO A 297 -30.47 -4.49 3.64
C PRO A 297 -30.40 -3.92 5.05
N GLY A 298 -29.23 -3.45 5.46
CA GLY A 298 -28.99 -2.88 6.80
C GLY A 298 -28.79 -3.91 7.90
N GLN A 299 -28.82 -5.22 7.60
CA GLN A 299 -28.59 -6.26 8.57
C GLN A 299 -27.09 -6.40 8.89
N GLU A 300 -26.79 -6.56 10.18
CA GLU A 300 -25.48 -6.97 10.68
C GLU A 300 -25.57 -8.34 11.36
N TYR A 301 -24.51 -9.14 11.26
CA TYR A 301 -24.31 -10.37 12.03
C TYR A 301 -22.97 -10.33 12.75
N GLU A 302 -22.97 -10.83 13.99
CA GLU A 302 -21.79 -10.88 14.83
C GLU A 302 -21.29 -12.31 15.00
N TYR A 303 -19.97 -12.44 15.02
CA TYR A 303 -19.27 -13.70 15.23
C TYR A 303 -18.14 -13.49 16.23
N GLU A 304 -17.90 -14.49 17.05
CA GLU A 304 -16.68 -14.56 17.85
C GLU A 304 -15.52 -15.15 17.04
N VAL A 305 -14.35 -14.56 17.22
CA VAL A 305 -13.08 -15.04 16.70
C VAL A 305 -12.15 -15.24 17.88
N SER A 306 -11.66 -16.46 18.07
CA SER A 306 -10.71 -16.81 19.14
C SER A 306 -9.35 -17.14 18.54
N VAL A 307 -8.28 -16.54 19.07
CA VAL A 307 -6.89 -16.82 18.68
C VAL A 307 -5.98 -16.83 19.90
N THR A 308 -4.82 -17.49 19.79
CA THR A 308 -3.81 -17.51 20.85
C THR A 308 -2.66 -16.57 20.47
N ALA A 309 -2.31 -15.64 21.37
CA ALA A 309 -1.19 -14.72 21.16
C ALA A 309 0.13 -15.48 20.97
N GLN A 310 0.94 -15.04 20.02
CA GLN A 310 2.21 -15.67 19.65
C GLN A 310 3.39 -15.03 20.40
N ASP A 311 4.62 -15.49 20.16
CA ASP A 311 5.83 -14.87 20.72
C ASP A 311 6.21 -13.51 20.09
N GLY A 312 5.44 -13.05 19.10
CA GLY A 312 5.64 -11.76 18.43
C GLY A 312 4.33 -11.12 18.00
N ASP A 313 4.41 -9.84 17.63
CA ASP A 313 3.26 -9.08 17.16
C ASP A 313 2.58 -9.78 15.98
N SER A 314 1.26 -9.83 16.03
CA SER A 314 0.42 -10.48 15.02
C SER A 314 -0.85 -9.68 14.82
N LYS A 315 -1.72 -10.12 13.91
CA LYS A 315 -3.03 -9.49 13.71
C LYS A 315 -4.12 -10.48 13.37
N VAL A 316 -5.36 -10.13 13.67
CA VAL A 316 -6.56 -10.85 13.24
C VAL A 316 -7.19 -10.08 12.10
N VAL A 317 -7.49 -10.73 10.99
CA VAL A 317 -8.11 -10.12 9.81
C VAL A 317 -9.44 -10.82 9.53
N VAL A 318 -10.50 -10.04 9.33
CA VAL A 318 -11.83 -10.53 8.95
C VAL A 318 -12.18 -10.01 7.56
N LYS A 319 -12.77 -10.86 6.72
CA LYS A 319 -13.10 -10.54 5.33
C LYS A 319 -14.51 -11.01 4.98
N ILE A 320 -15.24 -10.21 4.22
CA ILE A 320 -16.52 -10.54 3.58
C ILE A 320 -16.38 -10.40 2.07
N ASN A 321 -16.91 -11.35 1.30
CA ASN A 321 -16.87 -11.31 -0.15
C ASN A 321 -18.26 -11.58 -0.75
N PRO A 322 -18.78 -10.72 -1.64
CA PRO A 322 -20.04 -10.99 -2.35
C PRO A 322 -19.92 -12.27 -3.19
N VAL A 323 -21.02 -13.01 -3.31
CA VAL A 323 -21.06 -14.26 -4.10
C VAL A 323 -22.04 -14.20 -5.26
N ASP A 324 -23.11 -13.40 -5.14
CA ASP A 324 -24.12 -13.27 -6.20
C ASP A 324 -23.67 -12.37 -7.35
N VAL A 325 -22.63 -11.55 -7.12
CA VAL A 325 -22.03 -10.65 -8.10
C VAL A 325 -20.50 -10.62 -7.92
N SER A 326 -19.78 -10.25 -8.97
CA SER A 326 -18.32 -10.10 -8.94
C SER A 326 -17.84 -8.74 -8.41
N GLU A 327 -18.76 -7.81 -8.16
CA GLU A 327 -18.46 -6.43 -7.78
C GLU A 327 -19.04 -6.10 -6.40
N ASP A 328 -18.39 -5.19 -5.68
CA ASP A 328 -18.89 -4.56 -4.46
C ASP A 328 -18.81 -3.04 -4.65
N ALA A 329 -19.77 -2.30 -4.10
CA ALA A 329 -19.78 -0.85 -4.18
C ALA A 329 -18.55 -0.21 -3.53
N ASN A 330 -17.95 -0.88 -2.53
CA ASN A 330 -16.75 -0.41 -1.85
C ASN A 330 -15.88 -1.57 -1.34
N TRP A 331 -14.96 -2.08 -2.16
CA TRP A 331 -14.05 -3.14 -1.70
C TRP A 331 -13.18 -2.79 -0.47
N ALA A 332 -12.99 -1.51 -0.14
CA ALA A 332 -12.11 -1.10 0.95
C ALA A 332 -12.69 -1.35 2.36
N ASN A 333 -14.01 -1.53 2.51
CA ASN A 333 -14.63 -1.86 3.80
C ASN A 333 -14.98 -3.36 3.94
N ASN A 334 -14.68 -4.18 2.92
CA ASN A 334 -14.90 -5.63 2.94
C ASN A 334 -13.88 -6.41 3.78
N SER A 335 -12.90 -5.72 4.35
CA SER A 335 -11.92 -6.30 5.26
C SER A 335 -11.66 -5.36 6.42
N ASP A 336 -11.39 -5.93 7.58
CA ASP A 336 -10.94 -5.18 8.75
C ASP A 336 -9.93 -5.98 9.56
N GLU A 337 -9.11 -5.30 10.37
CA GLU A 337 -8.05 -5.92 11.15
C GLU A 337 -7.95 -5.41 12.59
N ALA A 338 -7.50 -6.30 13.47
CA ALA A 338 -7.18 -6.03 14.86
C ALA A 338 -5.74 -6.44 15.16
N LEU A 339 -4.97 -5.56 15.82
CA LEU A 339 -3.58 -5.80 16.17
C LEU A 339 -3.45 -6.52 17.52
N ILE A 340 -2.56 -7.50 17.58
CA ILE A 340 -2.12 -8.14 18.81
C ILE A 340 -0.67 -7.71 19.03
N THR A 341 -0.44 -6.86 20.02
CA THR A 341 0.89 -6.47 20.44
C THR A 341 1.31 -7.35 21.60
N VAL A 342 2.45 -8.02 21.46
CA VAL A 342 2.97 -8.86 22.54
C VAL A 342 3.82 -8.00 23.45
N GLU A 343 3.57 -8.08 24.76
CA GLU A 343 4.42 -7.38 25.72
C GLU A 343 5.80 -8.02 25.68
N LYS A 344 6.75 -7.35 25.01
CA LYS A 344 8.15 -7.75 25.05
C LYS A 344 8.60 -7.62 26.49
N LEU A 345 8.75 -8.76 27.16
CA LEU A 345 9.32 -8.81 28.50
C LEU A 345 10.63 -8.00 28.48
N PRO A 346 10.83 -7.11 29.46
CA PRO A 346 12.04 -6.29 29.50
C PRO A 346 13.27 -7.20 29.41
N PRO A 347 14.35 -6.74 28.76
CA PRO A 347 15.59 -7.49 28.75
C PRO A 347 15.95 -7.81 30.20
N PRO A 348 16.26 -9.08 30.51
CA PRO A 348 16.43 -9.50 31.89
C PRO A 348 17.50 -8.68 32.58
N SER A 349 17.24 -8.31 33.83
CA SER A 349 18.24 -7.63 34.64
C SER A 349 19.23 -8.67 35.18
N THR A 350 20.40 -8.76 34.55
CA THR A 350 21.61 -9.12 35.30
C THR A 350 21.95 -7.91 36.18
N GLY A 351 22.50 -8.09 37.37
CA GLY A 351 23.06 -6.95 38.12
C GLY A 351 24.19 -6.30 37.31
N SER A 352 24.47 -5.00 37.48
CA SER A 352 25.71 -4.43 36.96
C SER A 352 26.88 -5.17 37.59
N GLY A 353 27.72 -5.81 36.77
CA GLY A 353 28.95 -6.44 37.24
C GLY A 353 29.85 -5.45 37.99
N GLU A 354 30.53 -5.95 39.01
CA GLU A 354 31.47 -5.18 39.83
C GLU A 354 32.89 -5.52 39.41
N LEU A 355 33.71 -4.51 39.12
CA LEU A 355 35.12 -4.69 38.77
C LEU A 355 36.00 -4.22 39.93
N VAL A 356 36.83 -5.12 40.44
CA VAL A 356 37.79 -4.84 41.52
C VAL A 356 39.20 -5.03 40.99
N LEU A 357 40.08 -4.06 41.26
CA LEU A 357 41.48 -4.08 40.86
C LEU A 357 42.37 -4.20 42.10
N GLN A 358 43.10 -5.31 42.22
CA GLN A 358 44.03 -5.54 43.33
C GLN A 358 45.46 -5.58 42.82
N ALA A 359 46.25 -4.56 43.15
CA ALA A 359 47.66 -4.50 42.81
C ALA A 359 48.55 -5.10 43.90
N TYR A 360 49.68 -5.66 43.48
CA TYR A 360 50.72 -6.20 44.32
C TYR A 360 52.07 -5.66 43.87
N SER A 361 52.91 -5.25 44.83
CA SER A 361 54.24 -4.76 44.49
C SER A 361 55.09 -5.85 43.87
N TYR A 362 55.88 -5.49 42.86
CA TYR A 362 56.84 -6.41 42.26
C TYR A 362 57.85 -6.90 43.33
N PRO A 363 58.06 -8.22 43.49
CA PRO A 363 59.07 -8.75 44.40
C PRO A 363 60.48 -8.60 43.79
N GLY A 364 61.50 -8.30 44.60
CA GLY A 364 62.86 -8.08 44.08
C GLY A 364 63.83 -7.58 45.14
N LYS A 365 65.09 -7.29 44.76
CA LYS A 365 66.10 -6.78 45.69
C LYS A 365 66.15 -5.26 45.70
N ASP A 366 66.21 -4.65 46.87
CA ASP A 366 66.42 -3.20 47.00
C ASP A 366 67.83 -2.78 46.58
N LEU A 367 68.11 -1.47 46.59
CA LEU A 367 69.43 -0.89 46.26
C LEU A 367 70.58 -1.43 47.13
N ARG A 368 70.28 -2.10 48.24
CA ARG A 368 71.26 -2.71 49.16
C ARG A 368 71.32 -4.23 49.02
N GLY A 369 70.61 -4.81 48.06
CA GLY A 369 70.57 -6.24 47.78
C GLY A 369 69.60 -7.03 48.67
N ASN A 370 68.80 -6.40 49.53
CA ASN A 370 67.86 -7.10 50.39
C ASN A 370 66.58 -7.43 49.62
N TYR A 371 66.13 -8.69 49.70
CA TYR A 371 64.89 -9.10 49.06
C TYR A 371 63.67 -8.48 49.75
N GLN A 372 62.82 -7.86 48.94
CA GLN A 372 61.53 -7.30 49.33
C GLN A 372 60.43 -8.20 48.77
N PRO A 373 59.61 -8.85 49.62
CA PRO A 373 58.49 -9.65 49.15
C PRO A 373 57.40 -8.76 48.55
N SER A 374 56.57 -9.37 47.70
CA SER A 374 55.39 -8.72 47.16
C SER A 374 54.41 -8.31 48.28
N LYS A 375 53.88 -7.09 48.20
CA LYS A 375 52.94 -6.52 49.18
C LYS A 375 51.68 -6.03 48.47
N PRO A 376 50.48 -6.32 49.00
CA PRO A 376 49.25 -5.79 48.42
C PRO A 376 49.20 -4.27 48.57
N ARG A 377 48.63 -3.60 47.56
CA ARG A 377 48.23 -2.19 47.64
C ARG A 377 46.79 -2.07 48.15
N PRO A 378 46.35 -0.89 48.61
CA PRO A 378 44.92 -0.61 48.74
C PRO A 378 44.17 -0.93 47.44
N VAL A 379 42.94 -1.44 47.58
CA VAL A 379 42.08 -1.77 46.44
C VAL A 379 41.94 -0.56 45.51
N ASN A 380 41.98 -0.81 44.20
CA ASN A 380 41.91 0.18 43.12
C ASN A 380 43.06 1.20 43.12
N THR A 381 44.19 0.88 43.76
CA THR A 381 45.43 1.66 43.67
C THR A 381 46.57 0.81 43.16
N ALA A 382 47.48 1.44 42.41
CA ALA A 382 48.71 0.82 41.93
C ALA A 382 49.87 1.81 41.95
N LYS A 383 51.06 1.28 41.77
CA LYS A 383 52.27 2.00 41.40
C LYS A 383 52.86 1.38 40.15
N TRP A 384 53.68 2.15 39.44
CA TRP A 384 54.39 1.66 38.26
C TRP A 384 55.15 0.37 38.57
N SER A 385 55.05 -0.61 37.68
CA SER A 385 55.53 -2.00 37.77
C SER A 385 54.79 -2.96 38.70
N ASP A 386 53.69 -2.54 39.35
CA ASP A 386 52.88 -3.45 40.16
C ASP A 386 52.14 -4.47 39.28
N ASP A 387 52.03 -5.72 39.76
CA ASP A 387 51.17 -6.74 39.18
C ASP A 387 49.72 -6.51 39.63
N VAL A 388 48.81 -6.29 38.69
CA VAL A 388 47.40 -6.02 38.97
C VAL A 388 46.54 -7.22 38.59
N THR A 389 45.74 -7.69 39.55
CA THR A 389 44.68 -8.68 39.30
C THR A 389 43.35 -7.97 39.20
N ALA A 390 42.71 -8.03 38.03
CA ALA A 390 41.35 -7.57 37.82
C ALA A 390 40.37 -8.73 38.06
N THR A 391 39.36 -8.49 38.89
CA THR A 391 38.28 -9.45 39.18
C THR A 391 36.94 -8.81 38.84
N LEU A 392 36.24 -9.38 37.85
CA LEU A 392 34.87 -9.03 37.50
C LEU A 392 33.93 -9.99 38.22
N THR A 393 33.07 -9.48 39.08
CA THR A 393 32.00 -10.24 39.75
C THR A 393 30.66 -9.92 39.09
N VAL A 394 30.00 -10.93 38.52
CA VAL A 394 28.67 -10.79 37.90
C VAL A 394 27.65 -11.52 38.76
N LYS A 395 26.50 -10.89 39.02
CA LYS A 395 25.40 -11.51 39.77
C LYS A 395 24.50 -12.33 38.85
N LYS A 396 23.88 -13.36 39.44
CA LYS A 396 22.87 -14.22 38.79
C LYS A 396 21.83 -13.41 38.00
N PRO A 397 21.55 -13.77 36.73
CA PRO A 397 20.46 -13.17 35.96
C PRO A 397 19.10 -13.51 36.58
N ARG A 398 18.16 -12.57 36.51
CA ARG A 398 16.75 -12.88 36.72
C ARG A 398 16.11 -13.16 35.37
N PRO A 399 15.61 -14.37 35.10
CA PRO A 399 14.91 -14.64 33.84
C PRO A 399 13.64 -13.78 33.78
N PRO A 400 13.20 -13.38 32.57
CA PRO A 400 12.02 -12.53 32.41
C PRO A 400 10.72 -13.24 32.79
N ARG A 401 10.71 -14.58 32.76
CA ARG A 401 9.64 -15.45 33.26
C ARG A 401 10.21 -16.82 33.63
N GLY A 402 9.43 -17.59 34.38
CA GLY A 402 9.75 -18.99 34.70
C GLY A 402 10.97 -19.18 35.59
N THR A 403 11.65 -20.31 35.43
CA THR A 403 12.76 -20.75 36.28
C THR A 403 14.06 -20.83 35.49
N LEU A 404 15.14 -20.29 36.07
CA LEU A 404 16.48 -20.34 35.50
C LEU A 404 17.01 -21.79 35.53
N ASP A 405 17.52 -22.27 34.40
CA ASP A 405 18.08 -23.62 34.27
C ASP A 405 19.59 -23.63 34.49
N TRP A 406 20.30 -22.64 33.94
CA TRP A 406 21.73 -22.41 34.12
C TRP A 406 22.11 -21.03 33.61
N TRP A 407 23.28 -20.55 34.01
CA TRP A 407 23.85 -19.32 33.48
C TRP A 407 25.38 -19.34 33.51
N GLU A 408 26.01 -18.51 32.71
CA GLU A 408 27.47 -18.42 32.62
C GLU A 408 27.94 -17.03 32.18
N ILE A 409 29.21 -16.71 32.48
CA ILE A 409 29.94 -15.63 31.79
C ILE A 409 30.57 -16.29 30.55
N SER A 410 29.96 -16.13 29.38
CA SER A 410 30.41 -16.77 28.14
C SER A 410 31.65 -16.10 27.58
N GLU A 411 31.79 -14.79 27.78
CA GLU A 411 32.93 -14.00 27.35
C GLU A 411 33.20 -12.86 28.35
N ALA A 412 34.47 -12.56 28.60
CA ALA A 412 34.89 -11.38 29.36
C ALA A 412 36.24 -10.86 28.87
N LYS A 413 36.33 -9.55 28.62
CA LYS A 413 37.50 -8.84 28.10
C LYS A 413 37.80 -7.62 28.96
N LEU A 414 39.03 -7.49 29.43
CA LEU A 414 39.50 -6.32 30.16
C LEU A 414 40.23 -5.37 29.22
N THR A 415 39.86 -4.09 29.22
CA THR A 415 40.51 -3.02 28.47
C THR A 415 41.11 -1.99 29.42
N TYR A 416 42.38 -1.67 29.23
CA TYR A 416 43.15 -0.73 30.06
C TYR A 416 44.11 0.12 29.21
N PRO A 417 44.67 1.23 29.72
CA PRO A 417 45.58 2.09 28.96
C PRO A 417 46.83 1.35 28.44
N LYS A 418 47.30 1.74 27.26
CA LYS A 418 48.52 1.21 26.67
C LYS A 418 49.72 2.12 26.96
N GLN A 419 50.83 1.53 27.36
CA GLN A 419 52.10 2.24 27.52
C GLN A 419 52.48 3.00 26.23
N HIS A 420 52.90 4.25 26.39
CA HIS A 420 53.37 5.07 25.28
C HIS A 420 54.63 4.45 24.64
N PRO A 421 54.78 4.39 23.30
CA PRO A 421 55.94 3.72 22.67
C PRO A 421 57.30 4.30 23.06
N SER A 422 57.36 5.61 23.31
CA SER A 422 58.55 6.30 23.82
C SER A 422 58.59 6.46 25.35
N PHE A 423 57.75 5.72 26.07
CA PHE A 423 57.79 5.71 27.53
C PHE A 423 59.13 5.15 28.01
N SER A 424 59.72 5.83 28.98
CA SER A 424 60.82 5.29 29.79
C SER A 424 60.71 5.86 31.20
N PHE A 425 61.41 5.25 32.16
CA PHE A 425 61.40 5.74 33.55
C PHE A 425 61.81 7.22 33.65
N GLY A 426 62.78 7.68 32.85
CA GLY A 426 63.23 9.08 32.79
C GLY A 426 62.35 9.98 31.91
N ARG A 427 61.41 9.41 31.16
CA ARG A 427 60.49 10.12 30.27
C ARG A 427 59.09 9.45 30.27
N PRO A 428 58.34 9.51 31.40
CA PRO A 428 57.06 8.82 31.55
C PRO A 428 55.94 9.56 30.82
N LEU A 429 55.92 9.44 29.49
CA LEU A 429 54.90 10.05 28.64
C LEU A 429 53.51 9.43 28.94
N PRO A 430 52.42 10.22 28.86
CA PRO A 430 51.07 9.71 29.09
C PRO A 430 50.73 8.52 28.17
N PRO A 431 49.91 7.55 28.63
CA PRO A 431 49.54 6.39 27.82
C PRO A 431 48.91 6.79 26.49
N GLN A 432 49.14 5.97 25.46
CA GLN A 432 48.62 6.19 24.11
C GLN A 432 47.88 4.94 23.61
N GLY A 433 46.55 5.03 23.59
CA GLY A 433 45.66 3.93 23.22
C GLY A 433 45.36 2.99 24.39
N THR A 434 44.85 1.81 24.07
CA THR A 434 44.44 0.79 25.05
C THR A 434 44.94 -0.60 24.64
N VAL A 435 44.99 -1.50 25.62
CA VAL A 435 45.22 -2.94 25.45
C VAL A 435 43.97 -3.67 25.91
N THR A 436 43.57 -4.71 25.18
CA THR A 436 42.46 -5.59 25.56
C THR A 436 42.95 -7.02 25.74
N VAL A 437 42.63 -7.64 26.86
CA VAL A 437 43.01 -9.02 27.21
C VAL A 437 41.77 -9.83 27.62
N ASN A 438 41.76 -11.13 27.30
CA ASN A 438 40.68 -12.01 27.72
C ASN A 438 40.79 -12.35 29.20
N MET A 439 39.67 -12.30 29.92
CA MET A 439 39.58 -12.76 31.30
C MET A 439 39.28 -14.26 31.33
N LYS A 440 39.84 -14.95 32.33
CA LYS A 440 39.50 -16.34 32.62
C LYS A 440 38.11 -16.39 33.24
N VAL A 441 37.16 -16.98 32.53
CA VAL A 441 35.77 -17.18 32.98
C VAL A 441 35.61 -18.52 33.73
N PRO A 442 34.65 -18.64 34.67
CA PRO A 442 34.49 -19.85 35.49
C PRO A 442 33.69 -20.97 34.81
N GLY A 443 33.09 -20.72 33.63
CA GLY A 443 32.23 -21.66 32.91
C GLY A 443 30.77 -21.64 33.37
N ARG A 444 30.01 -22.66 32.97
CA ARG A 444 28.59 -22.80 33.30
C ARG A 444 28.36 -23.06 34.78
N ALA A 445 27.42 -22.31 35.35
CA ALA A 445 27.02 -22.38 36.74
C ALA A 445 25.65 -23.03 36.91
N ASP A 446 25.48 -23.67 38.06
CA ASP A 446 24.18 -24.13 38.55
C ASP A 446 23.26 -22.91 38.78
N PRO A 447 21.94 -23.03 38.55
CA PRO A 447 21.00 -21.94 38.77
C PRO A 447 21.06 -21.38 40.19
N ASP A 448 21.48 -22.14 41.20
CA ASP A 448 21.61 -21.66 42.59
C ASP A 448 22.90 -20.86 42.86
N THR A 449 23.78 -20.70 41.86
CA THR A 449 24.99 -19.89 41.99
C THR A 449 24.65 -18.40 41.92
N ASP A 450 24.86 -17.67 43.02
CA ASP A 450 24.52 -16.24 43.14
C ASP A 450 25.46 -15.30 42.37
N GLU A 451 26.73 -15.66 42.22
CA GLU A 451 27.74 -14.83 41.55
C GLU A 451 28.82 -15.66 40.83
N LEU A 452 29.34 -15.11 39.73
CA LEU A 452 30.45 -15.66 38.97
C LEU A 452 31.58 -14.65 38.86
N LYS A 453 32.82 -15.15 38.89
CA LYS A 453 34.04 -14.32 38.88
C LYS A 453 34.91 -14.61 37.67
N ALA A 454 35.14 -13.60 36.84
CA ALA A 454 36.14 -13.65 35.78
C ALA A 454 37.40 -12.89 36.22
N THR A 455 38.60 -13.41 35.92
CA THR A 455 39.86 -12.80 36.40
C THR A 455 40.92 -12.68 35.30
N VAL A 456 41.76 -11.66 35.38
CA VAL A 456 42.97 -11.53 34.56
C VAL A 456 44.05 -10.78 35.31
N LYS A 457 45.31 -11.05 34.98
CA LYS A 457 46.47 -10.31 35.50
C LYS A 457 47.10 -9.48 34.38
N PHE A 458 47.53 -8.27 34.72
CA PHE A 458 48.32 -7.39 33.86
C PHE A 458 49.31 -6.59 34.72
N VAL A 459 50.27 -5.92 34.08
CA VAL A 459 51.26 -5.07 34.76
C VAL A 459 50.85 -3.61 34.56
N GLU A 460 50.89 -2.80 35.62
CA GLU A 460 50.77 -1.34 35.48
C GLU A 460 52.11 -0.77 34.99
N ASP A 461 52.26 -0.60 33.68
CA ASP A 461 53.50 -0.18 33.03
C ASP A 461 53.40 1.16 32.29
N TRP A 462 52.25 1.83 32.37
CA TRP A 462 51.92 2.94 31.47
C TRP A 462 51.92 4.31 32.12
N ALA A 463 51.92 4.41 33.46
CA ALA A 463 51.94 5.69 34.16
C ALA A 463 52.84 5.68 35.41
N MET A 464 53.26 6.86 35.83
CA MET A 464 54.05 7.09 37.06
C MET A 464 53.53 8.28 37.88
N ASP A 465 52.26 8.70 37.67
CA ASP A 465 51.65 9.83 38.39
C ASP A 465 51.69 9.62 39.91
N GLY A 466 52.04 10.67 40.66
CA GLY A 466 52.36 10.59 42.09
C GLY A 466 53.86 10.42 42.39
N PHE A 467 54.71 10.37 41.36
CA PHE A 467 56.17 10.40 41.50
C PHE A 467 56.76 11.45 40.55
N PRO A 468 57.37 12.54 41.07
CA PRO A 468 57.86 13.62 40.23
C PRO A 468 59.06 13.16 39.39
N VAL A 469 58.91 13.14 38.07
CA VAL A 469 59.99 12.86 37.12
C VAL A 469 60.22 14.07 36.24
N TYR A 470 61.44 14.61 36.30
CA TYR A 470 61.90 15.67 35.41
C TYR A 470 62.59 15.07 34.18
N SER A 471 62.05 15.33 32.99
CA SER A 471 62.67 14.89 31.73
C SER A 471 63.68 15.93 31.27
N MET A 472 64.95 15.52 31.22
CA MET A 472 66.03 16.35 30.64
C MET A 472 65.85 16.59 29.14
N ILE A 473 65.14 15.68 28.44
CA ILE A 473 64.87 15.79 27.01
C ILE A 473 63.79 16.84 26.73
N ASP A 474 62.75 16.88 27.58
CA ASP A 474 61.61 17.78 27.38
C ASP A 474 61.73 19.09 28.18
N GLY A 475 62.79 19.24 29.00
CA GLY A 475 63.06 20.43 29.81
C GLY A 475 61.98 20.74 30.84
N LYS A 476 61.18 19.74 31.24
CA LYS A 476 60.03 19.91 32.13
C LYS A 476 59.72 18.65 32.92
N GLN A 477 58.96 18.82 34.00
CA GLN A 477 58.36 17.71 34.74
C GLN A 477 57.24 17.07 33.89
N LEU A 478 57.27 15.75 33.71
CA LEU A 478 56.32 15.03 32.85
C LEU A 478 55.19 14.34 33.61
N THR A 479 55.44 13.89 34.84
CA THR A 479 54.42 13.31 35.73
C THR A 479 53.88 14.34 36.70
N THR A 480 52.60 14.22 37.03
CA THR A 480 52.02 15.05 38.09
C THR A 480 52.52 14.58 39.46
N GLU A 481 52.79 15.50 40.38
CA GLU A 481 53.10 15.15 41.79
C GLU A 481 51.93 14.45 42.49
N LYS A 482 50.74 14.51 41.89
CA LYS A 482 49.50 13.98 42.46
C LYS A 482 49.16 12.63 41.81
N PRO A 483 48.60 11.68 42.57
CA PRO A 483 48.03 10.47 42.00
C PRO A 483 46.98 10.78 40.92
N LYS A 484 46.83 9.87 39.95
CA LYS A 484 45.87 10.02 38.85
C LYS A 484 45.08 8.73 38.63
N ASP A 485 43.80 8.91 38.32
CA ASP A 485 42.86 7.82 38.03
C ASP A 485 42.88 7.47 36.54
N TYR A 486 42.98 6.18 36.24
CA TYR A 486 42.92 5.62 34.89
C TYR A 486 41.75 4.65 34.77
N PRO A 487 40.83 4.83 33.80
CA PRO A 487 39.69 3.93 33.66
C PRO A 487 40.14 2.56 33.14
N VAL A 488 39.68 1.51 33.81
CA VAL A 488 39.81 0.11 33.38
C VAL A 488 38.40 -0.44 33.21
N THR A 489 38.11 -1.03 32.06
CA THR A 489 36.76 -1.48 31.69
C THR A 489 36.76 -2.96 31.35
N ALA A 490 35.89 -3.73 31.98
CA ALA A 490 35.58 -5.11 31.63
C ALA A 490 34.30 -5.16 30.80
N THR A 491 34.36 -5.63 29.55
CA THR A 491 33.19 -5.97 28.73
C THR A 491 32.93 -7.46 28.85
N TYR A 492 31.70 -7.86 29.15
CA TYR A 492 31.35 -9.26 29.39
C TYR A 492 29.97 -9.62 28.84
N THR A 493 29.80 -10.89 28.48
CA THR A 493 28.55 -11.46 28.01
C THR A 493 28.07 -12.52 28.98
N VAL A 494 26.83 -12.40 29.42
CA VAL A 494 26.13 -13.40 30.24
C VAL A 494 25.22 -14.19 29.33
N ARG A 495 25.36 -15.52 29.35
CA ARG A 495 24.48 -16.44 28.63
C ARG A 495 23.73 -17.29 29.64
N TYR A 496 22.44 -17.48 29.43
CA TYR A 496 21.60 -18.27 30.34
C TYR A 496 20.45 -18.96 29.61
N GLN A 497 19.95 -20.02 30.22
CA GLN A 497 18.74 -20.72 29.80
C GLN A 497 17.72 -20.67 30.92
N TYR A 498 16.46 -20.54 30.55
CA TYR A 498 15.33 -20.66 31.46
C TYR A 498 14.17 -21.37 30.75
N HIS A 499 13.26 -21.91 31.54
CA HIS A 499 12.03 -22.51 31.04
C HIS A 499 10.80 -21.94 31.73
N TYR A 500 9.67 -22.00 31.05
CA TYR A 500 8.35 -21.65 31.56
C TYR A 500 7.30 -22.54 30.90
N VAL A 501 6.15 -22.66 31.56
CA VAL A 501 5.05 -23.51 31.10
C VAL A 501 4.00 -22.65 30.40
N VAL A 502 3.56 -23.09 29.23
CA VAL A 502 2.42 -22.54 28.49
C VAL A 502 1.39 -23.66 28.35
N CYS A 503 0.14 -23.41 28.73
CA CYS A 503 -0.93 -24.38 28.60
C CYS A 503 -1.93 -23.95 27.53
N ASP A 504 -2.41 -24.91 26.74
CA ASP A 504 -3.46 -24.69 25.77
C ASP A 504 -4.86 -24.81 26.39
N GLU A 505 -5.89 -24.81 25.53
CA GLU A 505 -7.30 -24.84 25.93
C GLU A 505 -7.74 -26.19 26.51
N ASP A 506 -7.07 -27.28 26.13
CA ASP A 506 -7.36 -28.63 26.60
C ASP A 506 -6.67 -28.93 27.93
N GLY A 507 -5.87 -27.96 28.42
CA GLY A 507 -5.04 -28.10 29.61
C GLY A 507 -3.72 -28.83 29.34
N ASP A 508 -3.39 -29.06 28.06
CA ASP A 508 -2.11 -29.61 27.67
C ASP A 508 -1.06 -28.51 27.79
N CYS A 509 -0.08 -28.76 28.66
CA CYS A 509 0.96 -27.81 28.99
C CYS A 509 2.28 -28.19 28.32
N GLU A 510 2.86 -27.29 27.54
CA GLU A 510 4.20 -27.41 26.98
C GLU A 510 5.20 -26.57 27.80
N THR A 511 6.37 -27.14 28.06
CA THR A 511 7.49 -26.41 28.67
C THR A 511 8.36 -25.83 27.57
N ILE A 512 8.45 -24.50 27.51
CA ILE A 512 9.25 -23.80 26.52
C ILE A 512 10.61 -23.43 27.13
N TYR A 513 11.68 -23.83 26.46
CA TYR A 513 13.05 -23.49 26.84
C TYR A 513 13.58 -22.33 26.01
N VAL A 514 14.10 -21.30 26.66
CA VAL A 514 14.67 -20.12 25.99
C VAL A 514 16.11 -19.96 26.42
N THR A 515 17.01 -19.81 25.43
CA THR A 515 18.39 -19.39 25.66
C THR A 515 18.52 -17.93 25.25
N ALA A 516 19.14 -17.12 26.10
CA ALA A 516 19.32 -15.70 25.84
C ALA A 516 20.69 -15.22 26.35
N GLU A 517 21.11 -14.07 25.83
CA GLU A 517 22.45 -13.51 26.03
C GLU A 517 22.35 -12.00 26.25
N ASP A 518 23.20 -11.46 27.13
CA ASP A 518 23.25 -10.03 27.45
C ASP A 518 24.70 -9.57 27.62
N THR A 519 25.09 -8.51 26.90
CA THR A 519 26.47 -7.97 26.92
C THR A 519 26.52 -6.63 27.62
N ARG A 520 27.44 -6.49 28.58
CA ARG A 520 27.54 -5.33 29.47
C ARG A 520 28.98 -4.91 29.72
N THR A 521 29.13 -3.77 30.38
CA THR A 521 30.42 -3.23 30.81
C THR A 521 30.44 -2.93 32.31
N ALA A 522 31.56 -3.20 32.97
CA ALA A 522 31.88 -2.74 34.31
C ALA A 522 33.16 -1.91 34.26
N THR A 523 33.15 -0.70 34.81
CA THR A 523 34.30 0.21 34.79
C THR A 523 34.75 0.54 36.21
N GLN A 524 36.05 0.44 36.45
CA GLN A 524 36.69 0.83 37.70
C GLN A 524 37.93 1.67 37.40
N ASN A 525 38.11 2.75 38.14
CA ASN A 525 39.33 3.54 38.04
C ASN A 525 40.46 2.88 38.84
N LEU A 526 41.63 2.74 38.19
CA LEU A 526 42.90 2.42 38.84
C LEU A 526 43.64 3.70 39.16
N ARG A 527 43.82 3.99 40.46
CA ARG A 527 44.56 5.16 40.92
C ARG A 527 46.06 4.85 40.97
N VAL A 528 46.83 5.44 40.05
CA VAL A 528 48.29 5.34 40.05
C VAL A 528 48.86 6.37 41.03
N THR A 529 49.67 5.91 41.98
CA THR A 529 50.12 6.68 43.16
C THR A 529 51.64 6.88 43.23
N GLY A 530 52.35 6.58 42.14
CA GLY A 530 53.76 6.91 41.94
C GLY A 530 54.54 5.76 41.33
N ALA A 531 55.87 5.86 41.41
CA ALA A 531 56.77 4.79 41.02
C ALA A 531 56.76 3.69 42.08
N GLY A 532 56.76 2.42 41.65
CA GLY A 532 57.04 1.29 42.51
C GLY A 532 58.42 1.39 43.15
N THR A 533 58.77 0.42 43.99
CA THR A 533 60.14 0.36 44.51
C THR A 533 61.06 0.06 43.34
N VAL A 534 62.08 0.90 43.11
CA VAL A 534 63.15 0.58 42.15
C VAL A 534 63.96 -0.58 42.73
N LEU A 535 63.76 -1.76 42.18
CA LEU A 535 64.45 -3.00 42.57
C LEU A 535 65.44 -3.39 41.46
N TYR A 536 66.62 -3.87 41.85
CA TYR A 536 67.65 -4.40 40.94
C TYR A 536 67.53 -5.91 40.75
#